data_AF-A0A7I7Y6I1-F1
#
_entry.id   AF-A0A7I7Y6I1-F1
#
_cell.length_a   1.000
_cell.length_b   1.000
_cell.length_c   1.000
_cell.angle_alpha   90.00
_cell.angle_beta   90.00
_cell.angle_gamma   90.00
#
_symmetry.space_group_name_H-M   'P 1'
#
loop_
_entity.id
_entity.type
_entity.pdbx_description
1 polymer ?
#
loop_
_entity_poly.entity_id
_entity_poly.type
_entity_poly.pdbx_seq_one_letter_code
_entity_poly.pdbx_strand_id
1 'polypeptide(L)'
;MEAVLEHFHDDVVFTSPVAARLLPDTHGVVRGKSALRHYWTVALARIPNLCFTVEGVYQGVDTVVIAYRNQDDGRVSEVLKFDGDLVVEGHGTYLS
;
A
#
# COMPACT_ATOMS: atom_id res chain seq x y z
N MET A 1 11.33 2.07 -5.42
CA MET A 1 10.12 2.87 -5.71
C MET A 1 9.61 2.55 -7.10
N GLU A 2 10.32 2.94 -8.16
CA GLU A 2 9.86 2.75 -9.54
C GLU A 2 9.56 1.29 -9.89
N ALA A 3 10.47 0.35 -9.56
CA ALA A 3 10.22 -1.07 -9.75
C ALA A 3 8.96 -1.60 -9.03
N VAL A 4 8.54 -0.97 -7.93
CA VAL A 4 7.28 -1.35 -7.25
C VAL A 4 6.09 -0.74 -7.98
N LEU A 5 6.18 0.54 -8.39
CA LEU A 5 5.12 1.25 -9.11
C LEU A 5 4.85 0.69 -10.51
N GLU A 6 5.80 -0.04 -11.11
CA GLU A 6 5.60 -0.77 -12.37
C GLU A 6 4.48 -1.81 -12.28
N HIS A 7 4.20 -2.35 -11.09
CA HIS A 7 3.12 -3.31 -10.86
C HIS A 7 1.74 -2.66 -10.69
N PHE A 8 1.62 -1.34 -10.77
CA PHE A 8 0.37 -0.61 -10.52
C PHE A 8 -0.19 -0.05 -11.82
N HIS A 9 -1.52 0.00 -11.92
CA HIS A 9 -2.21 0.73 -12.98
C HIS A 9 -1.98 2.25 -12.82
N ASP A 10 -2.02 3.00 -13.93
CA ASP A 10 -1.80 4.45 -13.89
C ASP A 10 -2.88 5.17 -13.07
N ASP A 11 -4.10 4.65 -13.10
CA ASP A 11 -5.27 5.14 -12.34
C ASP A 11 -5.52 4.39 -11.02
N VAL A 12 -4.52 3.70 -10.46
CA VAL A 12 -4.69 2.92 -9.22
C VAL A 12 -5.30 3.75 -8.09
N VAL A 13 -6.22 3.13 -7.32
CA VAL A 13 -6.71 3.69 -6.07
C VAL A 13 -6.07 2.96 -4.89
N PHE A 14 -5.38 3.70 -4.03
CA PHE A 14 -4.78 3.15 -2.81
C PHE A 14 -5.42 3.77 -1.57
N THR A 15 -5.85 2.95 -0.61
CA THR A 15 -6.42 3.43 0.66
C THR A 15 -5.59 3.01 1.85
N SER A 16 -5.37 3.93 2.81
CA SER A 16 -4.65 3.61 4.05
C SER A 16 -4.96 4.60 5.17
N PRO A 17 -5.17 4.13 6.42
CA PRO A 17 -5.16 4.99 7.60
C PRO A 17 -3.85 5.77 7.76
N VAL A 18 -2.72 5.22 7.30
CA VAL A 18 -1.42 5.92 7.32
C VAL A 18 -1.40 7.04 6.30
N ALA A 19 -1.99 6.86 5.12
CA ALA A 19 -2.17 7.95 4.16
C ALA A 19 -2.99 9.10 4.75
N ALA A 20 -4.08 8.81 5.47
CA ALA A 20 -4.87 9.83 6.16
C ALA A 20 -4.07 10.59 7.23
N ARG A 21 -3.12 9.95 7.91
CA ARG A 21 -2.27 10.59 8.92
C ARG A 21 -1.14 11.41 8.31
N LEU A 22 -0.53 10.92 7.22
CA LEU A 22 0.62 11.56 6.59
C LEU A 22 0.22 12.69 5.65
N LEU A 23 -0.88 12.51 4.93
CA LEU A 23 -1.44 13.43 3.94
C LEU A 23 -2.94 13.62 4.23
N PRO A 24 -3.32 14.46 5.22
CA PRO A 24 -4.71 14.61 5.66
C PRO A 24 -5.70 14.95 4.54
N ASP A 25 -5.27 15.73 3.54
CA ASP A 25 -6.09 16.15 2.40
C ASP A 25 -6.53 14.97 1.51
N THR A 26 -5.86 13.82 1.61
CA THR A 26 -6.26 12.59 0.89
C THR A 26 -7.48 11.92 1.52
N HIS A 27 -7.78 12.23 2.78
CA HIS A 27 -8.73 11.48 3.61
C HIS A 27 -8.48 9.97 3.61
N GLY A 28 -7.21 9.57 3.43
CA GLY A 28 -6.81 8.17 3.35
C GLY A 28 -7.00 7.52 1.98
N VAL A 29 -7.36 8.28 0.94
CA VAL A 29 -7.54 7.77 -0.42
C VAL A 29 -6.61 8.47 -1.40
N VAL A 30 -5.69 7.72 -1.98
CA VAL A 30 -4.68 8.17 -2.93
C VAL A 30 -5.09 7.67 -4.32
N ARG A 31 -5.16 8.56 -5.32
CA ARG A 31 -5.61 8.23 -6.67
C ARG A 31 -4.55 8.53 -7.72
N GLY A 32 -4.24 7.52 -8.52
CA GLY A 32 -3.27 7.56 -9.59
C GLY A 32 -1.84 7.31 -9.12
N LYS A 33 -1.03 6.74 -10.02
CA LYS A 33 0.36 6.33 -9.77
C LYS A 33 1.26 7.48 -9.32
N SER A 34 1.01 8.69 -9.83
CA SER A 34 1.75 9.89 -9.41
C SER A 34 1.49 10.26 -7.93
N ALA A 35 0.22 10.24 -7.51
CA ALA A 35 -0.13 10.51 -6.12
C ALA A 35 0.37 9.39 -5.19
N LEU A 36 0.31 8.13 -5.65
CA LEU A 36 0.86 6.98 -4.92
C LEU A 36 2.37 7.13 -4.69
N ARG A 37 3.11 7.52 -5.74
CA ARG A 37 4.54 7.85 -5.62
C ARG A 37 4.77 8.92 -4.57
N HIS A 38 4.03 10.02 -4.62
CA HIS A 38 4.16 11.11 -3.64
C HIS A 38 3.91 10.62 -2.21
N TYR A 39 2.82 9.90 -1.98
CA TYR A 39 2.48 9.32 -0.68
C TYR A 39 3.61 8.43 -0.13
N TRP A 40 4.11 7.49 -0.93
CA TRP A 40 5.18 6.60 -0.48
C TRP A 40 6.52 7.32 -0.29
N THR A 41 6.85 8.32 -1.09
CA THR A 41 8.03 9.17 -0.86
C THR A 41 7.94 9.89 0.49
N VAL A 42 6.78 10.44 0.83
CA VAL A 42 6.55 11.07 2.15
C VAL A 42 6.64 10.04 3.27
N ALA A 43 6.06 8.85 3.09
CA ALA A 43 6.12 7.78 4.07
C ALA A 43 7.55 7.33 4.36
N LEU A 44 8.36 7.09 3.32
CA LEU A 44 9.77 6.71 3.45
C LEU A 44 10.61 7.79 4.14
N ALA A 45 10.34 9.07 3.86
CA ALA A 45 11.03 10.17 4.53
C ALA A 45 10.71 10.26 6.03
N ARG A 46 9.49 9.87 6.45
CA ARG A 46 9.06 9.90 7.85
C ARG A 46 9.34 8.59 8.61
N ILE A 47 9.47 7.47 7.91
CA ILE A 47 9.71 6.15 8.47
C ILE A 47 11.00 5.59 7.83
N PRO A 48 12.18 6.11 8.24
CA PRO A 48 13.45 5.76 7.59
C PRO A 48 13.86 4.30 7.84
N ASN A 49 13.32 3.66 8.87
CA ASN A 49 13.53 2.25 9.21
C ASN A 49 12.42 1.34 8.67
N LEU A 50 11.65 1.78 7.66
CA LEU A 50 10.56 0.99 7.08
C LEU A 50 11.06 -0.40 6.68
N CYS A 51 10.53 -1.42 7.34
CA CYS A 51 10.80 -2.81 7.03
C CYS A 51 9.51 -3.62 7.17
N PHE A 52 9.46 -4.72 6.42
CA PHE A 52 8.31 -5.61 6.39
C PHE A 52 8.78 -7.04 6.64
N THR A 53 8.18 -7.70 7.61
CA THR A 53 8.33 -9.14 7.83
C THR A 53 7.06 -9.82 7.33
N VAL A 54 7.14 -10.47 6.17
CA VAL A 54 5.99 -11.18 5.58
C VAL A 54 5.66 -12.40 6.45
N GLU A 55 4.43 -12.46 6.93
CA GLU A 55 3.90 -13.57 7.74
C GLU A 55 3.02 -14.51 6.92
N GLY A 56 2.41 -14.00 5.84
CA GLY A 56 1.58 -14.81 4.96
C GLY A 56 1.23 -14.10 3.66
N VAL A 57 1.01 -14.89 2.62
CA VAL A 57 0.48 -14.44 1.34
C VAL A 57 -0.70 -15.32 1.00
N TYR A 58 -1.84 -14.71 0.73
CA TYR A 58 -3.08 -15.40 0.39
C TYR A 58 -3.50 -14.99 -1.02
N GLN A 59 -3.79 -15.97 -1.85
CA GLN A 59 -4.17 -15.76 -3.25
C GLN A 59 -5.67 -16.05 -3.44
N GLY A 60 -6.36 -15.08 -4.02
CA GLY A 60 -7.71 -15.21 -4.56
C GLY A 60 -7.70 -15.31 -6.09
N VAL A 61 -8.85 -15.05 -6.72
CA VAL A 61 -9.00 -15.10 -8.19
C VAL A 61 -8.27 -13.93 -8.86
N ASP A 62 -8.53 -12.72 -8.38
CA ASP A 62 -8.01 -11.44 -8.89
C ASP A 62 -7.40 -10.60 -7.76
N THR A 63 -7.16 -11.21 -6.60
CA THR A 63 -6.81 -10.50 -5.37
C THR A 63 -5.68 -11.23 -4.65
N VAL A 64 -4.71 -10.49 -4.14
CA VAL A 64 -3.67 -11.00 -3.24
C VAL A 64 -3.78 -10.26 -1.91
N VAL A 65 -3.64 -10.99 -0.81
CA VAL A 65 -3.51 -10.40 0.52
C VAL A 65 -2.14 -10.72 1.07
N ILE A 66 -1.39 -9.70 1.46
CA ILE A 66 -0.07 -9.83 2.09
C ILE A 66 -0.22 -9.44 3.56
N ALA A 67 -0.12 -10.43 4.44
CA ALA A 67 -0.03 -10.20 5.87
C ALA A 67 1.44 -10.03 6.26
N TYR A 68 1.76 -8.91 6.89
CA TYR A 68 3.13 -8.61 7.35
C TYR A 68 3.14 -7.83 8.66
N ARG A 69 4.30 -7.82 9.30
CA ARG A 69 4.61 -6.88 10.38
C ARG A 69 5.47 -5.74 9.88
N ASN A 70 5.12 -4.52 10.29
CA ASN A 70 5.91 -3.34 9.98
C ASN A 70 7.10 -3.20 10.95
N GLN A 71 7.84 -2.10 10.82
CA GLN A 71 9.02 -1.79 11.64
C GLN A 71 8.75 -1.66 13.15
N ASP A 72 7.50 -1.47 13.55
CA ASP A 72 7.07 -1.28 14.93
C ASP A 72 6.30 -2.50 15.48
N ASP A 73 6.50 -3.69 14.88
CA ASP A 73 5.79 -4.95 15.17
C ASP A 73 4.26 -4.90 14.91
N GLY A 74 3.79 -3.82 14.30
CA GLY A 74 2.39 -3.60 13.96
C GLY A 74 1.93 -4.52 12.84
N ARG A 75 0.79 -5.20 13.05
CA ARG A 75 0.19 -6.10 12.07
C ARG A 75 -0.55 -5.33 10.98
N VAL A 76 -0.18 -5.62 9.74
CA VAL A 76 -0.76 -5.04 8.55
C VAL A 76 -1.20 -6.16 7.61
N SER A 77 -2.36 -5.98 7.00
CA SER A 77 -2.81 -6.78 5.87
C SER A 77 -2.99 -5.85 4.68
N GLU A 78 -2.18 -6.04 3.65
CA GLU A 78 -2.28 -5.28 2.40
C GLU A 78 -3.06 -6.09 1.37
N VAL A 79 -4.21 -5.58 0.96
CA VAL A 79 -5.08 -6.21 -0.05
C VAL A 79 -4.83 -5.54 -1.38
N LEU A 80 -4.45 -6.32 -2.38
CA LEU A 80 -4.15 -5.86 -3.73
C LEU A 80 -5.11 -6.54 -4.70
N LYS A 81 -5.90 -5.77 -5.44
CA LYS A 81 -6.78 -6.25 -6.49
C LYS A 81 -6.19 -5.95 -7.86
N PHE A 82 -6.24 -6.94 -8.74
CA PHE A 82 -5.57 -6.94 -10.02
C PHE A 82 -6.57 -6.88 -11.18
N ASP A 83 -6.16 -6.21 -12.25
CA ASP A 83 -6.71 -6.36 -13.60
C ASP A 83 -5.57 -6.79 -14.53
N GLY A 84 -5.62 -8.06 -14.96
CA GLY A 84 -4.47 -8.72 -15.57
C GLY A 84 -3.26 -8.74 -14.62
N ASP A 85 -2.14 -8.19 -15.06
CA ASP A 85 -0.88 -8.18 -14.31
C ASP A 85 -0.71 -6.93 -13.42
N LEU A 86 -1.66 -5.99 -13.44
CA LEU A 86 -1.54 -4.69 -12.76
C LEU A 86 -2.49 -4.56 -11.58
N VAL A 87 -2.00 -3.98 -10.49
CA VAL A 87 -2.82 -3.60 -9.34
C VAL A 87 -3.66 -2.38 -9.68
N VAL A 88 -4.99 -2.51 -9.56
CA VAL A 88 -5.97 -1.44 -9.77
C VAL A 88 -6.49 -0.85 -8.45
N GLU A 89 -6.50 -1.65 -7.37
CA GLU A 89 -6.88 -1.21 -6.03
C GLU A 89 -5.90 -1.79 -4.99
N GLY A 90 -5.45 -0.96 -4.06
CA GLY A 90 -4.59 -1.37 -2.94
C GLY A 90 -5.13 -0.85 -1.61
N HIS A 91 -5.17 -1.70 -0.58
CA HIS A 91 -5.71 -1.34 0.72
C HIS A 91 -4.76 -1.75 1.83
N GLY A 92 -4.08 -0.78 2.44
CA GLY A 92 -3.32 -0.98 3.67
C GLY A 92 -4.27 -1.02 4.86
N THR A 93 -4.50 -2.21 5.42
CA THR A 93 -5.40 -2.42 6.57
C THR A 93 -4.60 -2.78 7.82
N TYR A 94 -4.99 -2.23 8.96
CA TYR A 94 -4.26 -2.34 10.22
C TYR A 94 -5.18 -2.95 11.27
N LEU A 95 -4.61 -3.74 12.18
CA LEU A 95 -5.35 -4.28 13.32
C LEU A 95 -5.86 -3.12 14.20
N SER A 96 -7.16 -3.13 14.52
CA SER A 96 -7.84 -2.15 15.38
C SER A 96 -7.83 -2.53 16.85
#